data_AF-A0A5B9DAK0-F1
#
_entry.id   AF-A0A5B9DAK0-F1
#
_cell.length_a   1.000
_cell.length_b   1.000
_cell.length_c   1.000
_cell.angle_alpha   90.00
_cell.angle_beta   90.00
_cell.angle_gamma   90.00
#
_symmetry.space_group_name_H-M   'P 1'
#
loop_
_entity.id
_entity.type
_entity.pdbx_description
1 polymer ?
#
loop_
_entity_poly.entity_id
_entity_poly.type
_entity_poly.pdbx_seq_one_letter_code
_entity_poly.pdbx_strand_id
1 'polypeptide(L)'
;MVKIMEIENVQPNIALKVERDVPDNKRRTVILNIAIMGILTALETILTTTVSIPIPATTGYFNVGEGLIYFTAVLFGPYIGAFVGGVGAAFADILGPYAIFAPGTFIAKGAEGFIVGLVFKYLQSNENLKNNWRIFTIILGVVAGGLMAIFADGVFPIIILGVILAVIIWILGLTVQKNISVKILSMMAGGMAMVLGYFLYESLILNLISPGYFSNPLNAAVIEIPLNILQVLSGIFIAIPLITALEPVVKNYYK
;
A
#
# COMPACT_ATOMS: atom_id res chain seq x y z
N MET A 1 53.22 5.51 36.54
CA MET A 1 52.15 6.24 35.81
C MET A 1 52.01 5.50 34.49
N VAL A 2 51.12 4.51 34.34
CA VAL A 2 49.69 4.64 34.05
C VAL A 2 48.95 3.45 34.65
N LYS A 3 47.84 3.71 35.34
CA LYS A 3 46.94 2.73 35.93
C LYS A 3 46.08 2.16 34.81
N ILE A 4 46.17 0.86 34.54
CA ILE A 4 45.24 0.18 33.64
C ILE A 4 43.86 0.27 34.31
N MET A 5 42.95 0.99 33.68
CA MET A 5 41.57 1.14 34.15
C MET A 5 40.79 -0.06 33.61
N GLU A 6 40.53 -1.03 34.48
CA GLU A 6 39.52 -2.07 34.22
C GLU A 6 38.18 -1.39 33.96
N ILE A 7 37.67 -1.58 32.75
CA ILE A 7 36.27 -1.29 32.42
C ILE A 7 35.47 -2.48 32.94
N GLU A 8 35.29 -2.55 34.26
CA GLU A 8 34.24 -3.36 34.87
C GLU A 8 33.02 -2.47 35.17
N ASN A 9 31.83 -3.02 34.92
CA ASN A 9 30.51 -2.51 35.29
C ASN A 9 29.83 -1.49 34.35
N VAL A 10 29.50 -1.93 33.13
CA VAL A 10 28.16 -1.59 32.61
C VAL A 10 27.19 -2.60 33.22
N GLN A 11 26.42 -2.18 34.23
CA GLN A 11 25.48 -3.05 34.93
C GLN A 11 24.48 -3.68 33.93
N PRO A 12 24.44 -5.02 33.76
CA PRO A 12 23.45 -5.69 32.90
C PRO A 12 22.00 -5.45 33.38
N ASN A 13 21.85 -4.97 34.62
CA ASN A 13 20.57 -4.74 35.27
C ASN A 13 19.78 -3.53 34.74
N ILE A 14 20.39 -2.58 34.03
CA ILE A 14 19.63 -1.39 33.57
C ILE A 14 18.70 -1.76 32.42
N ALA A 15 19.19 -2.53 31.44
CA ALA A 15 18.37 -3.03 30.33
C ALA A 15 17.27 -4.00 30.83
N LEU A 16 17.62 -4.91 31.74
CA LEU A 16 16.67 -5.86 32.35
C LEU A 16 15.60 -5.18 33.22
N LYS A 17 15.89 -4.03 33.81
CA LYS A 17 14.93 -3.28 34.64
C LYS A 17 13.92 -2.52 33.77
N VAL A 18 14.37 -1.90 32.68
CA VAL A 18 13.49 -1.26 31.69
C VAL A 18 12.56 -2.29 31.02
N GLU A 19 13.07 -3.51 30.79
CA GLU A 19 12.28 -4.60 30.21
C GLU A 19 11.15 -5.06 31.14
N ARG A 20 11.34 -5.06 32.47
CA ARG A 20 10.34 -5.48 33.47
C ARG A 20 9.20 -4.47 33.69
N ASP A 21 9.40 -3.19 33.35
CA ASP A 21 8.41 -2.13 33.60
C ASP A 21 7.31 -2.04 32.53
N VAL A 22 7.46 -2.73 31.38
CA VAL A 22 6.42 -2.79 30.36
C VAL A 22 5.44 -3.93 30.67
N PRO A 23 4.13 -3.69 30.76
CA PRO A 23 3.13 -4.74 30.92
C PRO A 23 3.31 -5.87 29.89
N ASP A 24 3.25 -7.13 30.32
CA ASP A 24 3.52 -8.30 29.46
C ASP A 24 2.65 -8.33 28.19
N ASN A 25 1.42 -7.81 28.25
CA ASN A 25 0.55 -7.68 27.09
C ASN A 25 1.10 -6.71 26.03
N LYS A 26 1.65 -5.55 26.43
CA LYS A 26 2.27 -4.58 25.53
C LYS A 26 3.54 -5.14 24.90
N ARG A 27 4.38 -5.83 25.67
CA ARG A 27 5.58 -6.51 25.13
C ARG A 27 5.20 -7.55 24.08
N ARG A 28 4.20 -8.39 24.37
CA ARG A 28 3.68 -9.38 23.43
C ARG A 28 3.18 -8.74 22.13
N THR A 29 2.42 -7.66 22.19
CA THR A 29 1.93 -6.95 21.00
C THR A 29 3.06 -6.39 20.14
N VAL A 30 4.10 -5.80 20.76
CA VAL A 30 5.26 -5.27 20.01
C VAL A 30 5.99 -6.38 19.29
N ILE A 31 6.28 -7.50 19.97
CA ILE A 31 6.96 -8.65 19.38
C ILE A 31 6.16 -9.21 18.20
N LEU A 32 4.84 -9.37 18.37
CA LEU A 32 3.97 -9.85 17.29
C LEU A 32 3.96 -8.90 16.09
N ASN A 33 3.86 -7.59 16.33
CA ASN A 33 3.87 -6.59 15.26
C ASN A 33 5.18 -6.63 14.46
N ILE A 34 6.34 -6.76 15.14
CA ILE A 34 7.64 -6.88 14.47
C ILE A 34 7.71 -8.17 13.64
N ALA A 35 7.27 -9.31 14.21
CA ALA A 35 7.25 -10.59 13.50
C ALA A 35 6.35 -10.53 12.25
N ILE A 36 5.15 -9.96 12.39
CA ILE A 36 4.19 -9.76 11.30
C ILE A 36 4.78 -8.84 10.22
N MET A 37 5.38 -7.71 10.62
CA MET A 37 6.05 -6.80 9.68
C MET A 37 7.14 -7.54 8.90
N GLY A 38 7.99 -8.32 9.57
CA GLY A 38 9.07 -9.07 8.89
C GLY A 38 8.54 -10.08 7.88
N ILE A 39 7.57 -10.90 8.28
CA ILE A 39 6.98 -11.93 7.42
C ILE A 39 6.24 -11.30 6.24
N LEU A 40 5.42 -10.28 6.48
CA LEU A 40 4.63 -9.65 5.43
C LEU A 40 5.49 -8.81 4.48
N THR A 41 6.56 -8.17 4.98
CA THR A 41 7.53 -7.48 4.12
C THR A 41 8.22 -8.47 3.17
N ALA A 42 8.68 -9.61 3.70
CA ALA A 42 9.29 -10.65 2.87
C ALA A 42 8.30 -11.21 1.83
N LEU A 43 7.05 -11.46 2.23
CA LEU A 43 6.01 -11.91 1.32
C LEU A 43 5.69 -10.88 0.24
N GLU A 44 5.58 -9.60 0.60
CA GLU A 44 5.37 -8.50 -0.35
C GLU A 44 6.48 -8.47 -1.39
N THR A 45 7.75 -8.47 -0.94
CA THR A 45 8.90 -8.50 -1.86
C THR A 45 8.85 -9.70 -2.81
N ILE A 46 8.53 -10.90 -2.32
CA ILE A 46 8.44 -12.10 -3.16
C ILE A 46 7.28 -11.99 -4.17
N LEU A 47 6.09 -11.58 -3.73
CA LEU A 47 4.94 -11.46 -4.62
C LEU A 47 5.19 -10.41 -5.71
N THR A 48 5.72 -9.26 -5.34
CA THR A 48 6.02 -8.18 -6.29
C THR A 48 7.12 -8.58 -7.28
N THR A 49 8.16 -9.28 -6.85
CA THR A 49 9.24 -9.73 -7.76
C THR A 49 8.82 -10.88 -8.67
N THR A 50 7.93 -11.77 -8.23
CA THR A 50 7.57 -13.00 -8.98
C THR A 50 6.31 -12.84 -9.84
N VAL A 51 5.43 -11.91 -9.50
CA VAL A 51 4.14 -11.68 -10.19
C VAL A 51 4.09 -10.24 -10.74
N SER A 52 5.16 -9.82 -11.40
CA SER A 52 5.26 -8.54 -12.11
C SER A 52 4.99 -8.71 -13.60
N ILE A 53 4.18 -7.83 -14.20
CA ILE A 53 4.01 -7.77 -15.66
C ILE A 53 4.71 -6.52 -16.18
N PRO A 54 5.84 -6.64 -16.91
CA PRO A 54 6.58 -5.48 -17.41
C PRO A 54 5.73 -4.58 -18.31
N ILE A 55 5.96 -3.27 -18.23
CA ILE A 55 5.31 -2.25 -19.06
C ILE A 55 6.38 -1.65 -19.99
N PRO A 56 6.48 -2.13 -21.25
CA PRO A 56 7.57 -1.72 -22.15
C PRO A 56 7.61 -0.22 -22.44
N ALA A 57 6.46 0.46 -22.37
CA ALA A 57 6.33 1.89 -22.67
C ALA A 57 7.06 2.80 -21.65
N THR A 58 7.19 2.37 -20.40
CA THR A 58 7.71 3.23 -19.31
C THR A 58 8.86 2.59 -18.55
N THR A 59 9.31 1.40 -18.96
CA THR A 59 10.33 0.60 -18.25
C THR A 59 9.93 0.19 -16.83
N GLY A 60 8.69 0.47 -16.42
CA GLY A 60 8.09 0.03 -15.16
C GLY A 60 7.41 -1.33 -15.29
N TYR A 61 6.54 -1.65 -14.32
CA TYR A 61 5.80 -2.90 -14.28
C TYR A 61 4.48 -2.79 -13.49
N PHE A 62 3.56 -3.70 -13.79
CA PHE A 62 2.32 -3.88 -13.04
C PHE A 62 2.58 -4.79 -11.83
N ASN A 63 2.36 -4.28 -10.61
CA ASN A 63 2.57 -5.02 -9.35
C ASN A 63 1.28 -5.68 -8.83
N VAL A 64 1.21 -7.02 -8.87
CA VAL A 64 0.07 -7.78 -8.32
C VAL A 64 0.09 -7.87 -6.78
N GLY A 65 1.22 -7.55 -6.13
CA GLY A 65 1.41 -7.53 -4.68
C GLY A 65 0.53 -6.51 -3.94
N GLU A 66 -0.10 -5.57 -4.63
CA GLU A 66 -0.92 -4.49 -4.06
C GLU A 66 -2.01 -4.96 -3.10
N GLY A 67 -2.61 -6.13 -3.37
CA GLY A 67 -3.61 -6.72 -2.48
C GLY A 67 -3.07 -7.05 -1.09
N LEU A 68 -1.79 -7.39 -0.96
CA LEU A 68 -1.17 -7.69 0.32
C LEU A 68 -0.91 -6.42 1.14
N ILE A 69 -0.56 -5.31 0.50
CA ILE A 69 -0.45 -3.99 1.17
C ILE A 69 -1.79 -3.60 1.80
N TYR A 70 -2.88 -3.72 1.03
CA TYR A 70 -4.23 -3.42 1.51
C TYR A 70 -4.68 -4.36 2.63
N PHE A 71 -4.47 -5.66 2.45
CA PHE A 71 -4.71 -6.67 3.47
C PHE A 71 -4.01 -6.28 4.79
N THR A 72 -2.73 -5.93 4.68
CA THR A 72 -1.90 -5.58 5.83
C THR A 72 -2.38 -4.33 6.53
N ALA A 73 -2.65 -3.26 5.77
CA ALA A 73 -3.09 -1.98 6.29
C ALA A 73 -4.46 -2.06 7.00
N VAL A 74 -5.40 -2.83 6.45
CA VAL A 74 -6.74 -3.00 7.04
C VAL A 74 -6.70 -3.84 8.32
N LEU A 75 -5.90 -4.91 8.37
CA LEU A 75 -5.86 -5.81 9.52
C LEU A 75 -4.92 -5.38 10.65
N PHE A 76 -3.77 -4.81 10.30
CA PHE A 76 -2.69 -4.49 11.25
C PHE A 76 -2.47 -2.98 11.42
N GLY A 77 -3.17 -2.15 10.65
CA GLY A 77 -3.22 -0.70 10.81
C GLY A 77 -2.17 0.07 10.00
N PRO A 78 -2.20 1.41 10.11
CA PRO A 78 -1.50 2.30 9.18
C PRO A 78 0.02 2.14 9.19
N TYR A 79 0.65 1.99 10.35
CA TYR A 79 2.12 1.92 10.43
C TYR A 79 2.69 0.61 9.88
N ILE A 80 2.01 -0.51 10.15
CA ILE A 80 2.42 -1.83 9.64
C ILE A 80 2.17 -1.87 8.12
N GLY A 81 1.02 -1.38 7.66
CA GLY A 81 0.74 -1.23 6.23
C GLY A 81 1.76 -0.36 5.51
N ALA A 82 2.13 0.79 6.10
CA ALA A 82 3.12 1.69 5.52
C ALA A 82 4.50 1.04 5.39
N PHE A 83 4.95 0.34 6.44
CA PHE A 83 6.25 -0.31 6.41
C PHE A 83 6.29 -1.46 5.41
N VAL A 84 5.28 -2.34 5.43
CA VAL A 84 5.21 -3.48 4.50
C VAL A 84 5.11 -3.00 3.06
N GLY A 85 4.24 -2.03 2.78
CA GLY A 85 4.09 -1.47 1.44
C GLY A 85 5.34 -0.74 0.96
N GLY A 86 5.90 0.17 1.78
CA GLY A 86 7.07 0.94 1.38
C GLY A 86 8.33 0.09 1.26
N VAL A 87 8.69 -0.65 2.31
CA VAL A 87 9.94 -1.43 2.34
C VAL A 87 9.85 -2.66 1.44
N GLY A 88 8.73 -3.40 1.52
CA GLY A 88 8.55 -4.63 0.77
C GLY A 88 8.59 -4.41 -0.74
N ALA A 89 7.84 -3.41 -1.23
CA ALA A 89 7.81 -3.08 -2.66
C ALA A 89 9.12 -2.43 -3.14
N ALA A 90 9.74 -1.54 -2.36
CA ALA A 90 11.03 -0.96 -2.75
C ALA A 90 12.16 -2.01 -2.82
N PHE A 91 12.13 -3.02 -1.95
CA PHE A 91 13.04 -4.16 -2.06
C PHE A 91 12.79 -4.98 -3.33
N ALA A 92 11.53 -5.11 -3.76
CA ALA A 92 11.24 -5.78 -5.01
C ALA A 92 11.84 -5.03 -6.21
N ASP A 93 11.78 -3.70 -6.22
CA ASP A 93 12.41 -2.88 -7.25
C ASP A 93 13.93 -3.03 -7.27
N ILE A 94 14.56 -3.02 -6.08
CA ILE A 94 16.01 -3.17 -5.93
C ILE A 94 16.48 -4.56 -6.40
N LEU A 95 15.75 -5.61 -6.05
CA LEU A 95 16.08 -6.98 -6.42
C LEU A 95 15.74 -7.30 -7.87
N GLY A 96 14.78 -6.58 -8.45
CA GLY A 96 14.41 -6.63 -9.86
C GLY A 96 15.20 -5.65 -10.73
N PRO A 97 14.83 -5.52 -12.01
CA PRO A 97 15.47 -4.57 -12.94
C PRO A 97 14.98 -3.12 -12.77
N TYR A 98 14.28 -2.81 -11.68
CA TYR A 98 13.51 -1.56 -11.50
C TYR A 98 14.09 -0.65 -10.40
N ALA A 99 15.34 -0.86 -9.99
CA ALA A 99 15.94 -0.20 -8.82
C ALA A 99 15.86 1.34 -8.83
N ILE A 100 15.81 1.97 -10.02
CA ILE A 100 15.64 3.43 -10.15
C ILE A 100 14.27 3.92 -9.64
N PHE A 101 13.26 3.06 -9.61
CA PHE A 101 11.93 3.37 -9.08
C PHE A 101 11.83 3.19 -7.56
N ALA A 102 12.76 2.45 -6.95
CA ALA A 102 12.69 2.09 -5.53
C ALA A 102 12.48 3.26 -4.55
N PRO A 103 13.11 4.45 -4.72
CA PRO A 103 12.84 5.60 -3.85
C PRO A 103 11.40 6.11 -3.98
N GLY A 104 10.87 6.16 -5.21
CA GLY A 104 9.49 6.53 -5.50
C GLY A 104 8.52 5.52 -4.90
N THR A 105 8.76 4.24 -5.14
CA THR A 105 7.99 3.11 -4.61
C THR A 105 7.94 3.11 -3.08
N PHE A 106 9.09 3.31 -2.43
CA PHE A 106 9.17 3.39 -0.96
C PHE A 106 8.19 4.44 -0.40
N ILE A 107 8.17 5.63 -1.01
CA ILE A 107 7.31 6.74 -0.59
C ILE A 107 5.86 6.47 -0.98
N ALA A 108 5.59 6.12 -2.24
CA ALA A 108 4.25 5.96 -2.78
C ALA A 108 3.51 4.79 -2.13
N LYS A 109 4.13 3.60 -2.08
CA LYS A 109 3.55 2.40 -1.45
C LYS A 109 3.54 2.49 0.09
N GLY A 110 4.51 3.21 0.67
CA GLY A 110 4.47 3.52 2.10
C GLY A 110 3.30 4.44 2.48
N ALA A 111 3.10 5.50 1.70
CA ALA A 111 1.95 6.41 1.87
C ALA A 111 0.62 5.69 1.63
N GLU A 112 0.56 4.82 0.61
CA GLU A 112 -0.59 3.97 0.32
C GLU A 112 -1.03 3.17 1.55
N GLY A 113 -0.15 2.32 2.06
CA GLY A 113 -0.45 1.47 3.22
C GLY A 113 -0.82 2.29 4.46
N PHE A 114 -0.16 3.44 4.66
CA PHE A 114 -0.51 4.36 5.74
C PHE A 114 -1.94 4.90 5.61
N ILE A 115 -2.28 5.44 4.43
CA ILE A 115 -3.56 6.07 4.15
C ILE A 115 -4.68 5.03 4.22
N VAL A 116 -4.51 3.84 3.65
CA VAL A 116 -5.52 2.77 3.75
C VAL A 116 -5.83 2.47 5.22
N GLY A 117 -4.82 2.23 6.04
CA GLY A 117 -5.03 1.90 7.46
C GLY A 117 -5.66 3.06 8.25
N LEU A 118 -5.25 4.30 7.96
CA LEU A 118 -5.76 5.49 8.63
C LEU A 118 -7.21 5.77 8.26
N VAL A 119 -7.54 5.75 6.96
CA VAL A 119 -8.90 5.99 6.45
C VAL A 119 -9.83 4.88 6.89
N PHE A 120 -9.39 3.61 6.85
CA PHE A 120 -10.19 2.49 7.36
C PHE A 120 -10.57 2.68 8.82
N LYS A 121 -9.58 2.98 9.68
CA LYS A 121 -9.82 3.23 11.11
C LYS A 121 -10.80 4.39 11.33
N TYR A 122 -10.63 5.48 10.59
CA TYR A 122 -11.50 6.64 10.67
C TYR A 122 -12.94 6.31 10.27
N LEU A 123 -13.15 5.75 9.07
CA LEU A 123 -14.48 5.39 8.54
C LEU A 123 -15.18 4.33 9.39
N GLN A 124 -14.45 3.33 9.89
CA GLN A 124 -14.99 2.27 10.74
C GLN A 124 -15.49 2.82 12.08
N SER A 125 -14.87 3.89 12.59
CA SER A 125 -15.22 4.53 13.87
C SER A 125 -16.36 5.56 13.78
N ASN A 126 -16.63 6.10 12.58
CA ASN A 126 -17.60 7.18 12.38
C ASN A 126 -18.91 6.64 11.78
N GLU A 127 -19.91 6.35 12.62
CA GLU A 127 -21.16 5.71 12.18
C GLU A 127 -21.94 6.49 11.11
N ASN A 128 -21.87 7.83 11.10
CA ASN A 128 -22.51 8.67 10.09
C ASN A 128 -21.87 8.49 8.71
N LEU A 129 -20.54 8.58 8.62
CA LEU A 129 -19.81 8.34 7.37
C LEU A 129 -19.96 6.89 6.92
N LYS A 130 -19.90 5.96 7.88
CA LYS A 130 -20.13 4.54 7.66
C LYS A 130 -21.53 4.29 7.10
N ASN A 131 -22.56 5.05 7.51
CA ASN A 131 -23.93 4.95 7.00
C ASN A 131 -24.09 5.56 5.60
N ASN A 132 -23.36 6.63 5.28
CA ASN A 132 -23.42 7.31 3.98
C ASN A 132 -22.47 6.72 2.92
N TRP A 133 -21.92 5.53 3.17
CA TRP A 133 -20.91 4.88 2.34
C TRP A 133 -21.28 4.78 0.85
N ARG A 134 -22.57 4.64 0.51
CA ARG A 134 -23.06 4.55 -0.88
C ARG A 134 -22.74 5.80 -1.70
N ILE A 135 -22.85 6.97 -1.08
CA ILE A 135 -22.58 8.25 -1.73
C ILE A 135 -21.08 8.35 -2.06
N PHE A 136 -20.22 7.96 -1.13
CA PHE A 136 -18.78 7.94 -1.33
C PHE A 136 -18.36 6.97 -2.44
N THR A 137 -18.96 5.78 -2.51
CA THR A 137 -18.65 4.82 -3.58
C THR A 137 -19.04 5.34 -4.97
N ILE A 138 -20.15 6.08 -5.07
CA ILE A 138 -20.59 6.69 -6.34
C ILE A 138 -19.61 7.78 -6.77
N ILE A 139 -19.28 8.71 -5.87
CA ILE A 139 -18.37 9.82 -6.17
C ILE A 139 -17.01 9.29 -6.62
N LEU A 140 -16.46 8.30 -5.93
CA LEU A 140 -15.16 7.72 -6.30
C LEU A 140 -15.20 6.98 -7.64
N GLY A 141 -16.27 6.24 -7.93
CA GLY A 141 -16.44 5.59 -9.24
C GLY A 141 -16.47 6.61 -10.39
N VAL A 142 -17.18 7.72 -10.20
CA VAL A 142 -17.24 8.81 -11.18
C VAL A 142 -15.88 9.48 -11.37
N VAL A 143 -15.15 9.76 -10.29
CA VAL A 143 -13.81 10.37 -10.37
C VAL A 143 -12.82 9.43 -11.07
N ALA A 144 -12.77 8.15 -10.68
CA ALA A 144 -11.87 7.18 -11.29
C ALA A 144 -12.20 6.96 -12.78
N GLY A 145 -13.48 6.82 -13.13
CA GLY A 145 -13.92 6.69 -14.52
C GLY A 145 -13.65 7.95 -15.35
N GLY A 146 -13.86 9.14 -14.76
CA GLY A 146 -13.59 10.42 -15.40
C GLY A 146 -12.10 10.64 -15.67
N LEU A 147 -11.23 10.30 -14.71
CA LEU A 147 -9.78 10.35 -14.89
C LEU A 147 -9.33 9.40 -16.01
N MET A 148 -9.85 8.17 -16.05
CA MET A 148 -9.56 7.21 -17.12
C MET A 148 -10.00 7.73 -18.51
N ALA A 149 -11.10 8.47 -18.58
CA ALA A 149 -11.60 9.05 -19.83
C ALA A 149 -10.79 10.26 -20.31
N ILE A 150 -10.18 11.04 -19.41
CA ILE A 150 -9.39 12.23 -19.76
C ILE A 150 -8.03 11.85 -20.36
N PHE A 151 -7.39 10.78 -19.87
CA PHE A 151 -6.08 10.33 -20.34
C PHE A 151 -6.19 9.28 -21.46
N ALA A 152 -7.33 9.23 -22.15
CA ALA A 152 -7.73 8.17 -23.07
C ALA A 152 -7.07 8.22 -24.47
N ASP A 153 -6.22 9.20 -24.76
CA ASP A 153 -5.63 9.33 -26.10
C ASP A 153 -4.57 8.23 -26.34
N GLY A 154 -4.95 7.18 -27.07
CA GLY A 154 -4.04 6.19 -27.67
C GLY A 154 -4.06 4.77 -27.12
N VAL A 155 -4.86 4.46 -26.09
CA VAL A 155 -4.80 3.16 -25.36
C VAL A 155 -6.19 2.50 -25.20
N PHE A 156 -6.94 2.43 -26.31
CA PHE A 156 -8.35 2.00 -26.38
C PHE A 156 -8.73 0.69 -25.65
N PRO A 157 -7.93 -0.40 -25.68
CA PRO A 157 -8.31 -1.67 -25.02
C PRO A 157 -8.23 -1.62 -23.48
N ILE A 158 -7.29 -0.86 -22.92
CA ILE A 158 -7.07 -0.77 -21.47
C ILE A 158 -8.19 0.06 -20.80
N ILE A 159 -8.75 1.01 -21.54
CA ILE A 159 -9.87 1.86 -21.12
C ILE A 159 -11.14 1.03 -20.91
N ILE A 160 -11.45 0.14 -21.85
CA ILE A 160 -12.64 -0.73 -21.75
C ILE A 160 -12.54 -1.62 -20.51
N LEU A 161 -11.36 -2.20 -20.24
CA LEU A 161 -11.13 -3.03 -19.07
C LEU A 161 -11.26 -2.23 -17.76
N GLY A 162 -10.67 -1.03 -17.69
CA GLY A 162 -10.75 -0.17 -16.52
C GLY A 162 -12.15 0.37 -16.23
N VAL A 163 -12.91 0.73 -17.27
CA VAL A 163 -14.31 1.15 -17.15
C VAL A 163 -15.19 -0.02 -16.72
N ILE A 164 -15.01 -1.21 -17.31
CA ILE A 164 -15.73 -2.43 -16.90
C ILE A 164 -15.44 -2.74 -15.42
N LEU A 165 -14.18 -2.66 -14.99
CA LEU A 165 -13.80 -2.92 -13.59
C LEU A 165 -14.36 -1.85 -12.64
N ALA A 166 -14.32 -0.57 -13.01
CA ALA A 166 -14.92 0.51 -12.21
C ALA A 166 -16.44 0.35 -12.08
N VAL A 167 -17.13 -0.08 -13.16
CA VAL A 167 -18.56 -0.37 -13.15
C VAL A 167 -18.87 -1.61 -12.31
N ILE A 168 -18.06 -2.66 -12.39
CA ILE A 168 -18.19 -3.85 -11.53
C ILE A 168 -18.02 -3.45 -10.07
N ILE A 169 -17.00 -2.65 -9.73
CA ILE A 169 -16.76 -2.17 -8.36
C ILE A 169 -17.88 -1.24 -7.90
N TRP A 170 -18.45 -0.43 -8.79
CA TRP A 170 -19.62 0.39 -8.49
C TRP A 170 -20.87 -0.45 -8.16
N ILE A 171 -21.14 -1.47 -8.98
CA ILE A 171 -22.26 -2.42 -8.77
C ILE A 171 -22.04 -3.25 -7.50
N LEU A 172 -20.83 -3.75 -7.29
CA LEU A 172 -20.44 -4.43 -6.06
C LEU A 172 -20.61 -3.49 -4.87
N GLY A 173 -20.14 -2.25 -4.99
CA GLY A 173 -20.39 -1.18 -4.04
C GLY A 173 -21.86 -1.16 -3.63
N LEU A 174 -22.80 -0.97 -4.55
CA LEU A 174 -24.23 -0.87 -4.23
C LEU A 174 -24.85 -2.14 -3.62
N THR A 175 -24.29 -3.32 -3.87
CA THR A 175 -24.82 -4.63 -3.45
C THR A 175 -24.12 -5.23 -2.22
N VAL A 176 -22.98 -4.67 -1.83
CA VAL A 176 -22.11 -5.20 -0.78
C VAL A 176 -22.44 -4.64 0.61
N GLN A 177 -22.17 -5.44 1.64
CA GLN A 177 -22.40 -5.07 3.03
C GLN A 177 -21.60 -3.83 3.45
N LYS A 178 -22.21 -2.96 4.27
CA LYS A 178 -21.63 -1.72 4.83
C LYS A 178 -20.16 -1.86 5.26
N ASN A 179 -19.82 -2.94 5.97
CA ASN A 179 -18.47 -3.18 6.48
C ASN A 179 -17.43 -3.43 5.39
N ILE A 180 -17.81 -4.08 4.27
CA ILE A 180 -16.90 -4.33 3.15
C ILE A 180 -16.72 -3.03 2.35
N SER A 181 -17.78 -2.25 2.16
CA SER A 181 -17.71 -0.97 1.44
C SER A 181 -16.73 0.00 2.09
N VAL A 182 -16.68 0.06 3.42
CA VAL A 182 -15.70 0.89 4.15
C VAL A 182 -14.26 0.48 3.85
N LYS A 183 -13.99 -0.83 3.73
CA LYS A 183 -12.66 -1.34 3.34
C LYS A 183 -12.32 -0.91 1.92
N ILE A 184 -13.25 -1.08 0.96
CA ILE A 184 -13.09 -0.65 -0.44
C ILE A 184 -12.76 0.85 -0.50
N LEU A 185 -13.53 1.69 0.19
CA LEU A 185 -13.29 3.14 0.22
C LEU A 185 -11.91 3.49 0.76
N SER A 186 -11.46 2.81 1.81
CA SER A 186 -10.12 3.04 2.37
C SER A 186 -9.00 2.63 1.42
N MET A 187 -9.14 1.50 0.73
CA MET A 187 -8.18 1.01 -0.26
C MET A 187 -8.12 1.94 -1.47
N MET A 188 -9.27 2.40 -1.97
CA MET A 188 -9.30 3.39 -3.05
C MET A 188 -8.61 4.70 -2.67
N ALA A 189 -8.79 5.20 -1.44
CA ALA A 189 -8.11 6.42 -0.99
C ALA A 189 -6.58 6.26 -0.97
N GLY A 190 -6.08 5.13 -0.47
CA GLY A 190 -4.64 4.83 -0.50
C GLY A 190 -4.11 4.61 -1.91
N GLY A 191 -4.84 3.85 -2.73
CA GLY A 191 -4.49 3.59 -4.12
C GLY A 191 -4.42 4.85 -4.98
N MET A 192 -5.33 5.82 -4.77
CA MET A 192 -5.24 7.11 -5.46
C MET A 192 -4.03 7.93 -5.01
N ALA A 193 -3.64 7.86 -3.73
CA ALA A 193 -2.41 8.48 -3.25
C ALA A 193 -1.17 7.83 -3.87
N MET A 194 -1.19 6.51 -4.06
CA MET A 194 -0.15 5.76 -4.78
C MET A 194 -0.04 6.21 -6.24
N VAL A 195 -1.15 6.23 -6.99
CA VAL A 195 -1.19 6.68 -8.40
C VAL A 195 -0.62 8.09 -8.53
N LEU A 196 -1.02 9.00 -7.64
CA LEU A 196 -0.46 10.36 -7.60
C LEU A 196 1.03 10.37 -7.27
N GLY A 197 1.47 9.53 -6.33
CA GLY A 197 2.87 9.38 -5.95
C GLY A 197 3.76 8.97 -7.12
N TYR A 198 3.38 7.94 -7.88
CA TYR A 198 4.11 7.50 -9.08
C TYR A 198 4.09 8.58 -10.17
N PHE A 199 2.93 9.21 -10.41
CA PHE A 199 2.83 10.30 -11.37
C PHE A 199 3.82 11.43 -11.06
N LEU A 200 3.89 11.88 -9.81
CA LEU A 200 4.84 12.92 -9.38
C LEU A 200 6.29 12.45 -9.45
N TYR A 201 6.55 11.19 -9.10
CA TYR A 201 7.90 10.63 -9.17
C TYR A 201 8.42 10.60 -10.60
N GLU A 202 7.65 10.03 -11.54
CA GLU A 202 8.06 9.86 -12.93
C GLU A 202 8.11 11.18 -13.70
N SER A 203 7.14 12.08 -13.48
CA SER A 203 7.07 13.35 -14.19
C SER A 203 8.12 14.36 -13.72
N LEU A 204 8.49 14.35 -12.43
CA LEU A 204 9.35 15.38 -11.83
C LEU A 204 10.66 14.80 -11.27
N ILE A 205 10.56 13.88 -10.31
CA ILE A 205 11.70 13.46 -9.50
C ILE A 205 12.69 12.63 -10.33
N LEU A 206 12.20 11.72 -11.16
CA LEU A 206 13.02 10.84 -11.96
C LEU A 206 13.86 11.63 -12.98
N ASN A 207 13.27 12.65 -13.61
CA ASN A 207 13.99 13.54 -14.51
C ASN A 207 14.99 14.45 -13.76
N LEU A 208 14.77 14.74 -12.48
CA LEU A 208 15.72 15.49 -11.66
C LEU A 208 16.96 14.63 -11.30
N ILE A 209 16.76 13.37 -10.92
CA ILE A 209 17.84 12.48 -10.47
C ILE A 209 18.56 11.75 -11.61
N SER A 210 17.87 11.54 -12.74
CA SER A 210 18.41 10.90 -13.93
C SER A 210 17.94 11.65 -15.18
N PRO A 211 18.51 12.83 -15.48
CA PRO A 211 18.11 13.65 -16.61
C PRO A 211 18.14 12.88 -17.94
N GLY A 212 17.04 12.94 -18.69
CA GLY A 212 16.91 12.24 -19.97
C GLY A 212 16.56 10.76 -19.86
N TYR A 213 16.25 10.24 -18.66
CA TYR A 213 15.74 8.86 -18.49
C TYR A 213 14.51 8.61 -19.38
N PHE A 214 13.55 9.54 -19.35
CA PHE A 214 12.47 9.61 -20.31
C PHE A 214 12.69 10.78 -21.27
N SER A 215 12.45 10.55 -22.57
CA SER A 215 12.45 11.62 -23.58
C SER A 215 11.34 12.65 -23.34
N ASN A 216 10.19 12.19 -22.80
CA ASN A 216 9.10 13.04 -22.36
C ASN A 216 8.55 12.50 -21.01
N PRO A 217 9.04 13.02 -19.87
CA PRO A 217 8.67 12.54 -18.53
C PRO A 217 7.17 12.64 -18.23
N LEU A 218 6.53 13.74 -18.65
CA LEU A 218 5.10 13.94 -18.42
C LEU A 218 4.28 12.90 -19.19
N ASN A 219 4.65 12.62 -20.44
CA ASN A 219 3.96 11.62 -21.25
C ASN A 219 4.15 10.19 -20.69
N ALA A 220 5.36 9.85 -20.23
CA ALA A 220 5.60 8.56 -19.58
C ALA A 220 4.71 8.38 -18.35
N ALA A 221 4.68 9.37 -17.45
CA ALA A 221 3.85 9.34 -16.25
C ALA A 221 2.35 9.23 -16.54
N VAL A 222 1.86 9.88 -17.61
CA VAL A 222 0.45 9.79 -18.02
C VAL A 222 0.10 8.38 -18.52
N ILE A 223 1.00 7.71 -19.25
CA ILE A 223 0.79 6.36 -19.76
C ILE A 223 0.67 5.33 -18.62
N GLU A 224 1.31 5.58 -17.47
CA GLU A 224 1.21 4.69 -16.31
C GLU A 224 -0.10 4.82 -15.54
N ILE A 225 -0.78 5.98 -15.57
CA ILE A 225 -2.01 6.22 -14.79
C ILE A 225 -3.05 5.11 -14.96
N PRO A 226 -3.42 4.66 -16.18
CA PRO A 226 -4.40 3.59 -16.35
C PRO A 226 -3.95 2.25 -15.73
N LEU A 227 -2.66 1.93 -15.83
CA LEU A 227 -2.10 0.69 -15.31
C LEU A 227 -1.99 0.72 -13.78
N ASN A 228 -1.65 1.88 -13.21
CA ASN A 228 -1.63 2.09 -11.76
C ASN A 228 -3.07 2.08 -11.19
N ILE A 229 -4.06 2.59 -11.91
CA ILE A 229 -5.48 2.44 -11.53
C ILE A 229 -5.88 0.96 -11.57
N LEU A 230 -5.51 0.21 -12.61
CA LEU A 230 -5.80 -1.23 -12.68
C LEU A 230 -5.14 -2.02 -11.54
N GLN A 231 -3.94 -1.60 -11.12
CA GLN A 231 -3.23 -2.10 -9.95
C GLN A 231 -4.09 -1.96 -8.69
N VAL A 232 -4.64 -0.76 -8.42
CA VAL A 232 -5.58 -0.50 -7.31
C VAL A 232 -6.79 -1.42 -7.36
N LEU A 233 -7.44 -1.55 -8.52
CA LEU A 233 -8.65 -2.38 -8.65
C LEU A 233 -8.34 -3.86 -8.44
N SER A 234 -7.21 -4.35 -8.97
CA SER A 234 -6.76 -5.73 -8.77
C SER A 234 -6.40 -6.00 -7.31
N GLY A 235 -5.73 -5.06 -6.65
CA GLY A 235 -5.40 -5.12 -5.23
C GLY A 235 -6.65 -5.23 -4.36
N ILE A 236 -7.69 -4.42 -4.64
CA ILE A 236 -8.97 -4.50 -3.93
C ILE A 236 -9.62 -5.88 -4.13
N PHE A 237 -9.64 -6.38 -5.36
CA PHE A 237 -10.22 -7.68 -5.69
C PHE A 237 -9.55 -8.83 -4.93
N ILE A 238 -8.21 -8.79 -4.79
CA ILE A 238 -7.43 -9.78 -4.05
C ILE A 238 -7.57 -9.62 -2.53
N ALA A 239 -7.54 -8.38 -2.04
CA ALA A 239 -7.54 -8.08 -0.61
C ALA A 239 -8.85 -8.43 0.08
N ILE A 240 -10.01 -8.19 -0.55
CA ILE A 240 -11.31 -8.37 0.11
C ILE A 240 -11.56 -9.82 0.59
N PRO A 241 -11.36 -10.86 -0.24
CA PRO A 241 -11.48 -12.24 0.20
C PRO A 241 -10.49 -12.57 1.34
N LEU A 242 -9.23 -12.14 1.22
CA LEU A 242 -8.19 -12.39 2.21
C LEU A 242 -8.52 -11.76 3.57
N ILE A 243 -8.91 -10.48 3.56
CA ILE A 243 -9.31 -9.76 4.78
C ILE A 243 -10.53 -10.45 5.39
N THR A 244 -11.55 -10.79 4.58
CA THR A 244 -12.79 -11.40 5.09
C THR A 244 -12.53 -12.77 5.73
N ALA A 245 -11.62 -13.57 5.16
CA ALA A 245 -11.23 -14.85 5.70
C ALA A 245 -10.42 -14.76 7.01
N LEU A 246 -9.51 -13.77 7.11
CA LEU A 246 -8.52 -13.72 8.20
C LEU A 246 -8.87 -12.72 9.32
N GLU A 247 -9.76 -11.76 9.08
CA GLU A 247 -10.19 -10.78 10.09
C GLU A 247 -10.72 -11.41 11.40
N PRO A 248 -11.55 -12.49 11.37
CA PRO A 248 -12.01 -13.14 12.61
C PRO A 248 -10.86 -13.74 13.42
N VAL A 249 -9.86 -14.31 12.74
CA VAL A 249 -8.68 -14.91 13.36
C VAL A 249 -7.84 -13.82 14.02
N VAL A 250 -7.50 -12.76 13.28
CA VAL A 250 -6.67 -11.65 13.78
C VAL A 250 -7.32 -10.97 14.99
N LYS A 251 -8.64 -10.72 14.96
CA LYS A 251 -9.36 -10.11 16.08
C LYS A 251 -9.31 -10.93 17.37
N ASN A 252 -9.17 -12.25 17.29
CA ASN A 252 -9.06 -13.10 18.47
C ASN A 252 -7.67 -13.06 19.10
N TYR A 253 -6.62 -12.76 18.33
CA TYR A 253 -5.25 -12.68 18.83
C TYR A 253 -4.85 -11.32 19.40
N TYR A 254 -5.53 -10.24 18.98
CA TYR A 254 -5.29 -8.87 19.46
C TYR A 254 -6.25 -8.43 20.60
N LYS A 255 -7.07 -9.34 21.13
CA LYS A 255 -7.82 -9.16 22.40
C LYS A 255 -6.94 -9.47 23.60
#